data_AF-A0A2M7VGB7-F1
#
_entry.id   AF-A0A2M7VGB7-F1
#
_cell.length_a   1.000
_cell.length_b   1.000
_cell.length_c   1.000
_cell.angle_alpha   90.00
_cell.angle_beta   90.00
_cell.angle_gamma   90.00
#
_symmetry.space_group_name_H-M   'P 1'
#
loop_
_entity.id
_entity.type
_entity.pdbx_description
1 polymer ?
#
loop_
_entity_poly.entity_id
_entity_poly.type
_entity_poly.pdbx_seq_one_letter_code
_entity_poly.pdbx_strand_id
1 'polypeptide(L)' 'MISANNKLITIFEEHPVRRTWDAKQEKWYFSVVDIIKILTNQADFQLSRNYWKVLKNRLN' A
#
# COMPACT_ATOMS: atom_id res chain seq x y z
N MET A 1 11.94 -9.17 24.68
CA MET A 1 12.22 -8.12 23.69
C MET A 1 11.10 -8.12 22.65
N ILE A 2 10.11 -7.23 22.77
CA ILE A 2 9.05 -7.10 21.77
C ILE A 2 9.45 -5.93 20.86
N SER A 3 9.77 -6.25 19.60
CA SER A 3 10.33 -5.30 18.65
C SER A 3 9.28 -4.28 18.19
N ALA A 4 9.60 -3.02 18.44
CA ALA A 4 9.29 -1.78 17.72
C ALA A 4 8.15 -1.73 16.66
N ASN A 5 7.28 -0.73 16.85
CA ASN A 5 6.63 0.09 15.82
C ASN A 5 5.44 -0.47 14.99
N ASN A 6 4.30 -0.69 15.66
CA ASN A 6 2.99 -0.89 15.01
C ASN A 6 2.35 0.40 14.41
N LYS A 7 3.14 1.44 14.07
CA LYS A 7 2.62 2.74 13.59
C LYS A 7 2.49 2.84 12.05
N LEU A 8 2.95 1.80 11.33
CA LEU A 8 3.04 1.78 9.87
C LEU A 8 1.88 1.06 9.17
N ILE A 9 0.88 0.59 9.92
CA ILE A 9 -0.26 -0.15 9.38
C ILE A 9 -1.54 0.63 9.66
N THR A 10 -2.42 0.72 8.67
CA THR A 10 -3.80 1.22 8.78
C THR A 10 -4.75 0.20 8.19
N ILE A 11 -6.05 0.29 8.50
CA ILE A 11 -7.08 -0.56 7.90
C ILE A 11 -7.72 0.15 6.70
N PHE A 12 -7.96 -0.60 5.63
CA PHE A 12 -8.69 -0.20 4.43
C PHE A 12 -9.50 -1.41 3.92
N GLU A 13 -10.83 -1.27 3.74
CA GLU A 13 -11.73 -2.38 3.35
C GLU A 13 -11.51 -3.64 4.21
N GLU A 14 -11.43 -3.47 5.53
CA GLU A 14 -11.16 -4.56 6.51
C GLU A 14 -9.78 -5.23 6.40
N HIS A 15 -8.90 -4.75 5.51
CA HIS A 15 -7.57 -5.29 5.28
C HIS A 15 -6.46 -4.33 5.74
N PRO A 16 -5.32 -4.84 6.24
CA PRO A 16 -4.19 -4.01 6.62
C PRO A 16 -3.44 -3.46 5.39
N VAL A 17 -3.19 -2.15 5.38
CA VAL A 17 -2.43 -1.43 4.36
C VAL A 17 -1.25 -0.71 4.99
N ARG A 18 -0.10 -0.76 4.31
CA ARG A 18 1.11 -0.04 4.73
C ARG A 18 0.95 1.46 4.51
N ARG A 19 1.25 2.24 5.54
CA ARG A 19 1.32 3.71 5.50
C ARG A 19 2.60 4.24 6.13
N THR A 20 3.03 5.41 5.67
CA THR A 20 4.19 6.14 6.21
C THR A 20 3.83 7.61 6.35
N TRP A 21 4.25 8.22 7.47
CA TRP A 21 4.17 9.67 7.66
C TRP A 21 5.42 10.33 7.07
N ASP A 22 5.23 11.30 6.19
CA ASP A 22 6.28 12.21 5.75
C ASP A 22 6.14 13.54 6.51
N ALA A 23 7.05 13.75 7.47
CA ALA A 23 7.08 14.95 8.28
C ALA A 23 7.47 16.22 7.50
N LYS A 24 8.18 16.09 6.36
CA LYS A 24 8.60 17.26 5.57
C LYS A 24 7.45 17.85 4.78
N GLN A 25 6.55 16.99 4.30
CA GLN A 25 5.41 17.40 3.50
C GLN A 25 4.11 17.40 4.29
N GLU A 26 4.16 17.01 5.57
CA GLU A 26 3.01 16.84 6.46
C GLU A 26 1.92 15.96 5.83
N LYS A 27 2.34 14.86 5.19
CA LYS A 27 1.45 13.98 4.41
C LYS A 27 1.60 12.52 4.81
N TRP A 28 0.48 11.81 4.68
CA TRP A 28 0.46 10.35 4.75
C TRP A 28 0.62 9.74 3.36
N TYR A 29 1.56 8.81 3.24
CA TYR A 29 1.77 8.00 2.06
C TYR A 29 1.24 6.59 2.30
N PHE A 30 0.58 6.02 1.29
CA PHE A 30 0.00 4.69 1.34
C PHE A 30 0.58 3.80 0.24
N SER A 31 0.65 2.51 0.49
CA SER A 31 1.07 1.53 -0.52
C SER A 31 -0.01 1.32 -1.56
N VAL A 32 0.20 1.86 -2.76
CA VAL A 32 -0.70 1.67 -3.91
C VAL A 32 -0.85 0.18 -4.28
N VAL A 33 0.22 -0.62 -4.14
CA VAL A 33 0.17 -2.05 -4.45
C VAL A 33 -0.75 -2.81 -3.49
N ASP A 34 -0.76 -2.44 -2.20
CA ASP A 34 -1.65 -3.08 -1.21
C ASP A 34 -3.11 -2.72 -1.49
N ILE A 35 -3.37 -1.46 -1.86
CA ILE A 35 -4.71 -1.00 -2.25
C ILE A 35 -5.19 -1.78 -3.49
N ILE A 36 -4.37 -1.88 -4.54
CA ILE A 36 -4.71 -2.65 -5.75
C ILE A 36 -5.02 -4.09 -5.37
N LYS A 37 -4.18 -4.72 -4.54
CA LYS A 37 -4.39 -6.10 -4.08
C LYS A 37 -5.77 -6.29 -3.47
N ILE A 38 -6.15 -5.39 -2.55
CA ILE A 38 -7.44 -5.43 -1.85
C ILE A 38 -8.59 -5.21 -2.82
N LEU A 39 -8.54 -4.16 -3.63
CA LEU A 39 -9.60 -3.82 -4.58
C LEU A 39 -9.82 -4.88 -5.67
N THR A 40 -8.78 -5.65 -5.99
CA THR A 40 -8.83 -6.69 -7.03
C THR A 40 -8.94 -8.10 -6.47
N ASN A 41 -9.08 -8.26 -5.14
CA ASN A 41 -9.05 -9.53 -4.43
C ASN A 41 -7.91 -10.45 -4.89
N GLN A 42 -6.76 -9.87 -5.24
CA GLN A 42 -5.61 -10.62 -5.74
C GLN A 42 -4.85 -11.24 -4.57
N ALA A 43 -4.77 -12.56 -4.54
CA ALA A 43 -3.99 -13.25 -3.51
C ALA A 43 -2.49 -12.98 -3.67
N ASP A 44 -2.02 -12.87 -4.92
CA ASP A 44 -0.61 -12.70 -5.25
C ASP A 44 -0.21 -11.21 -5.31
N PHE A 45 0.73 -10.85 -4.44
CA PHE A 45 1.34 -9.53 -4.39
C PHE A 45 2.11 -9.18 -5.67
N GLN A 46 2.76 -10.14 -6.32
CA GLN A 46 3.51 -9.91 -7.56
C GLN A 46 2.59 -9.53 -8.71
N LEU A 47 1.41 -10.16 -8.82
CA LEU A 47 0.40 -9.80 -9.80
C LEU A 47 -0.11 -8.37 -9.59
N SER A 48 -0.36 -7.99 -8.34
CA SER A 48 -0.77 -6.62 -7.98
C SER A 48 0.32 -5.58 -8.32
N ARG A 49 1.59 -5.91 -8.08
CA ARG A 49 2.73 -5.06 -8.44
C ARG A 49 2.90 -4.91 -9.96
N ASN A 50 2.73 -6.00 -10.70
CA ASN A 50 2.81 -5.99 -12.17
C ASN A 50 1.67 -5.16 -12.76
N TYR A 51 0.46 -5.30 -12.23
CA TYR A 51 -0.68 -4.47 -12.61
C TYR A 51 -0.38 -2.99 -12.38
N TRP A 52 0.14 -2.61 -11.21
CA TRP A 52 0.55 -1.23 -10.94
C TRP A 52 1.62 -0.73 -11.91
N LYS A 53 2.63 -1.56 -12.22
CA LYS A 53 3.69 -1.23 -13.18
C LYS A 53 3.13 -0.91 -14.56
N VAL A 54 2.12 -1.63 -15.01
CA VAL A 54 1.45 -1.38 -16.29
C VAL A 54 0.54 -0.15 -16.20
N LEU A 55 -0.26 -0.03 -15.14
CA LEU A 55 -1.20 1.06 -14.95
C LEU A 55 -0.49 2.43 -14.91
N LYS A 56 0.59 2.56 -14.12
CA LYS A 56 1.34 3.82 -14.01
C LYS A 56 1.91 4.31 -15.35
N ASN A 57 2.24 3.39 -16.25
CA ASN A 57 2.74 3.73 -17.59
C ASN A 57 1.61 4.16 -18.54
N ARG A 58 0.35 3.86 -18.20
CA ARG A 58 -0.84 4.23 -18.98
C ARG A 58 -1.46 5.55 -18.51
N LEU A 59 -1.14 6.01 -17.30
CA LEU A 59 -1.65 7.24 -16.68
C LEU A 59 -0.87 8.50 -17.09
N ASN A 60 -0.22 8.49 -18.27
CA ASN A 60 0.51 9.64 -18.80
C ASN A 60 -0.36 10.90 -18.87
#